data_AF-A0A7J3TMJ4-F1
#
_entry.id   AF-A0A7J3TMJ4-F1
#
_cell.length_a   1.000
_cell.length_b   1.000
_cell.length_c   1.000
_cell.angle_alpha   90.00
_cell.angle_beta   90.00
_cell.angle_gamma   90.00
#
_symmetry.space_group_name_H-M   'P 1'
#
loop_
_entity.id
_entity.type
_entity.pdbx_description
1 polymer ?
#
loop_
_entity_poly.entity_id
_entity_poly.type
_entity_poly.pdbx_seq_one_letter_code
_entity_poly.pdbx_strand_id
1 'polypeptide(L)'
;MNLLAFVKNMRAILYLKEKDENFLKFVLRYNRRRSIGVPDFMEMPEGKCFVKLEIPSEGRKFYLKLGREGKAVFLSMLYIAPILTTPSNLTDFEKFEITPILANNSLDIREGLRHLRISEYSMLDYRLSNGKDLQEYIAKDLKRFWRIKDGKVKVGSYCTLDVPEQLSHLARGYAIVIGIEVNGSQ
;
A
#
# COMPACT_ATOMS: atom_id res chain seq x y z
N MET A 1 -14.94 17.13 -5.03
CA MET A 1 -14.57 16.27 -3.87
C MET A 1 -13.17 16.66 -3.40
N ASN A 2 -12.93 16.84 -2.10
CA ASN A 2 -11.62 17.28 -1.60
C ASN A 2 -10.68 16.07 -1.40
N LEU A 3 -9.84 15.79 -2.40
CA LEU A 3 -8.87 14.68 -2.40
C LEU A 3 -7.97 14.68 -1.16
N LEU A 4 -7.58 15.87 -0.65
CA LEU A 4 -6.73 16.01 0.53
C LEU A 4 -7.40 15.50 1.82
N ALA A 5 -8.71 15.70 1.98
CA ALA A 5 -9.45 15.19 3.14
C ALA A 5 -9.53 13.66 3.13
N PHE A 6 -9.67 13.08 1.94
CA PHE A 6 -9.76 11.64 1.74
C PHE A 6 -8.40 10.95 1.95
N VAL A 7 -7.32 11.55 1.43
CA VAL A 7 -5.93 11.12 1.67
C VAL A 7 -5.62 11.06 3.17
N LYS A 8 -6.02 12.08 3.94
CA LYS A 8 -5.76 12.13 5.40
C LYS A 8 -6.46 11.02 6.20
N ASN A 9 -7.55 10.46 5.69
CA ASN A 9 -8.28 9.37 6.35
C ASN A 9 -7.97 7.98 5.77
N MET A 10 -7.25 7.92 4.65
CA MET A 10 -6.89 6.66 4.02
C MET A 10 -5.85 5.92 4.87
N ARG A 11 -6.09 4.65 5.13
CA ARG A 11 -5.18 3.80 5.89
C ARG A 11 -4.37 2.87 5.01
N ALA A 12 -5.01 2.33 3.99
CA ALA A 12 -4.37 1.47 3.02
C ALA A 12 -5.20 1.39 1.74
N ILE A 13 -4.55 0.97 0.66
CA ILE A 13 -5.19 0.42 -0.52
C ILE A 13 -5.23 -1.10 -0.34
N LEU A 14 -6.41 -1.70 -0.47
CA LEU A 14 -6.55 -3.15 -0.40
C LEU A 14 -6.09 -3.79 -1.70
N TYR A 15 -5.33 -4.87 -1.59
CA TYR A 15 -5.05 -5.74 -2.72
C TYR A 15 -5.27 -7.19 -2.30
N LEU A 16 -6.16 -7.88 -2.99
CA LEU A 16 -6.32 -9.33 -2.87
C LEU A 16 -6.48 -9.89 -4.28
N LYS A 17 -5.62 -10.87 -4.64
CA LYS A 17 -5.73 -11.56 -5.93
C LYS A 17 -7.05 -12.32 -6.05
N GLU A 18 -7.46 -12.93 -4.94
CA GLU A 18 -8.71 -13.66 -4.75
C GLU A 18 -9.38 -13.21 -3.45
N LYS A 19 -10.71 -13.33 -3.37
CA LYS A 19 -11.47 -12.90 -2.19
C LYS A 19 -11.09 -13.74 -0.96
N ASP A 20 -10.72 -13.08 0.13
CA ASP A 20 -10.43 -13.71 1.43
C ASP A 20 -11.32 -13.10 2.52
N GLU A 21 -12.37 -13.81 2.90
CA GLU A 21 -13.35 -13.35 3.90
C GLU A 21 -12.73 -13.14 5.29
N ASN A 22 -11.76 -13.96 5.67
CA ASN A 22 -11.09 -13.83 6.96
C ASN A 22 -10.24 -12.57 7.01
N PHE A 23 -9.52 -12.31 5.92
CA PHE A 23 -8.75 -11.08 5.77
C PHE A 23 -9.65 -9.85 5.74
N LEU A 24 -10.78 -9.89 5.00
CA LEU A 24 -11.74 -8.79 4.95
C LEU A 24 -12.36 -8.50 6.34
N LYS A 25 -12.73 -9.53 7.11
CA LYS A 25 -13.18 -9.38 8.51
C LYS A 25 -12.10 -8.76 9.39
N PHE A 26 -10.84 -9.17 9.23
CA PHE A 26 -9.70 -8.54 9.89
C PHE A 26 -9.61 -7.05 9.54
N VAL A 27 -9.64 -6.70 8.25
CA VAL A 27 -9.55 -5.31 7.79
C VAL A 27 -10.68 -4.47 8.39
N LEU A 28 -11.91 -4.98 8.38
CA LEU A 28 -13.07 -4.30 8.96
C LEU A 28 -12.93 -4.12 10.49
N ARG A 29 -12.42 -5.13 11.19
CA ARG A 29 -12.25 -5.11 12.65
C ARG A 29 -11.28 -4.03 13.09
N TYR A 30 -10.16 -3.86 12.39
CA TYR A 30 -9.06 -2.98 12.82
C TYR A 30 -9.05 -1.59 12.16
N ASN A 31 -9.90 -1.34 11.16
CA ASN A 31 -9.94 -0.06 10.44
C ASN A 31 -11.30 0.66 10.56
N ARG A 32 -12.07 0.42 11.62
CA ARG A 32 -13.44 0.97 11.82
C ARG A 32 -13.56 2.49 11.68
N ARG A 33 -12.48 3.24 11.92
CA ARG A 33 -12.45 4.71 11.90
C ARG A 33 -11.63 5.29 10.75
N ARG A 34 -11.10 4.46 9.87
CA ARG A 34 -10.22 4.86 8.77
C ARG A 34 -10.73 4.25 7.47
N SER A 35 -10.42 4.91 6.37
CA SER A 35 -10.81 4.43 5.04
C SER A 35 -9.82 3.40 4.52
N ILE A 36 -10.34 2.35 3.89
CA ILE A 36 -9.58 1.36 3.13
C ILE A 36 -10.02 1.47 1.67
N GLY A 37 -9.10 1.88 0.82
CA GLY A 37 -9.33 2.09 -0.59
C GLY A 37 -9.49 0.75 -1.30
N VAL A 38 -10.61 0.58 -2.00
CA VAL A 38 -10.87 -0.62 -2.80
C VAL A 38 -10.68 -0.27 -4.28
N PRO A 39 -9.69 -0.89 -4.95
CA PRO A 39 -9.48 -0.69 -6.38
C PRO A 39 -10.64 -1.20 -7.23
N ASP A 40 -10.77 -0.67 -8.45
CA ASP A 40 -11.86 -0.97 -9.38
C ASP A 40 -11.87 -2.41 -9.94
N PHE A 41 -10.77 -3.15 -9.78
CA PHE A 41 -10.67 -4.56 -10.18
C PHE A 41 -11.14 -5.54 -9.10
N MET A 42 -11.50 -5.06 -7.91
CA MET A 42 -12.08 -5.85 -6.84
C MET A 42 -13.57 -5.54 -6.69
N GLU A 43 -14.34 -6.56 -6.33
CA GLU A 43 -15.70 -6.33 -5.83
C GLU A 43 -15.62 -5.58 -4.49
N MET A 44 -16.55 -4.63 -4.29
CA MET A 44 -16.59 -3.84 -3.06
C MET A 44 -17.00 -4.73 -1.89
N PRO A 45 -16.14 -4.92 -0.86
CA PRO A 45 -16.53 -5.66 0.33
C PRO A 45 -17.56 -4.87 1.14
N GLU A 46 -18.38 -5.59 1.91
CA GLU A 46 -19.30 -4.97 2.83
C GLU A 46 -18.56 -4.34 4.02
N GLY A 47 -18.97 -3.12 4.41
CA GLY A 47 -18.51 -2.47 5.62
C GLY A 47 -18.11 -1.01 5.44
N LYS A 48 -18.32 -0.22 6.50
CA LYS A 48 -18.18 1.24 6.46
C LYS A 48 -16.75 1.76 6.22
N CYS A 49 -15.72 0.93 6.43
CA CYS A 49 -14.34 1.35 6.19
C CYS A 49 -13.95 1.27 4.71
N PHE A 50 -14.61 0.43 3.91
CA PHE A 50 -14.28 0.26 2.50
C PHE A 50 -14.83 1.42 1.69
N VAL A 51 -13.97 2.01 0.87
CA VAL A 51 -14.32 3.18 0.05
C VAL A 51 -13.85 3.00 -1.38
N LYS A 52 -14.68 3.45 -2.32
CA LYS A 52 -14.30 3.49 -3.73
C LYS A 52 -13.24 4.57 -3.95
N LEU A 53 -12.30 4.28 -4.83
CA LEU A 53 -11.25 5.20 -5.22
C LEU A 53 -11.59 5.87 -6.54
N GLU A 54 -11.37 7.18 -6.62
CA GLU A 54 -11.58 7.98 -7.81
C GLU A 54 -10.25 8.36 -8.43
N ILE A 55 -10.16 8.22 -9.76
CA ILE A 55 -8.97 8.63 -10.51
C ILE A 55 -9.26 9.98 -11.17
N PRO A 56 -8.41 11.01 -10.96
CA PRO A 56 -8.51 12.26 -11.72
C PRO A 56 -8.53 12.01 -13.23
N SER A 57 -9.30 12.81 -13.96
CA SER A 57 -9.51 12.63 -15.41
C SER A 57 -8.20 12.56 -16.20
N GLU A 58 -7.23 13.39 -15.85
CA GLU A 58 -5.90 13.44 -16.47
C GLU A 58 -5.09 12.15 -16.27
N GLY A 59 -5.24 11.47 -15.11
CA GLY A 59 -4.56 10.20 -14.82
C GLY A 59 -5.30 8.96 -15.31
N ARG A 60 -6.57 9.09 -15.73
CA ARG A 60 -7.45 7.95 -16.04
C ARG A 60 -6.94 7.10 -17.20
N LYS A 61 -6.45 7.71 -18.27
CA LYS A 61 -5.94 6.99 -19.46
C LYS A 61 -4.71 6.15 -19.12
N PHE A 62 -3.84 6.67 -18.26
CA PHE A 62 -2.67 5.93 -17.77
C PHE A 62 -3.10 4.77 -16.87
N TYR A 63 -3.95 5.05 -15.88
CA TYR A 63 -4.47 4.05 -14.95
C TYR A 63 -5.13 2.85 -15.63
N LEU A 64 -5.94 3.08 -16.69
CA LEU A 64 -6.62 2.01 -17.41
C LEU A 64 -5.70 1.07 -18.19
N LYS A 65 -4.47 1.49 -18.49
CA LYS A 65 -3.46 0.63 -19.15
C LYS A 65 -2.74 -0.30 -18.19
N LEU A 66 -2.84 -0.05 -16.88
CA LEU A 66 -2.13 -0.81 -15.86
C LEU A 66 -2.87 -2.13 -15.56
N GLY A 67 -2.09 -3.19 -15.34
CA GLY A 67 -2.59 -4.42 -14.70
C GLY A 67 -3.00 -4.20 -13.24
N ARG A 68 -3.59 -5.20 -12.60
CA ARG A 68 -4.16 -5.08 -11.23
C ARG A 68 -3.13 -4.58 -10.21
N GLU A 69 -1.93 -5.13 -10.22
CA GLU A 69 -0.87 -4.77 -9.28
C GLU A 69 -0.36 -3.34 -9.56
N GLY A 70 -0.22 -2.98 -10.83
CA GLY A 70 0.20 -1.62 -11.24
C GLY A 70 -0.83 -0.57 -10.86
N LYS A 71 -2.13 -0.89 -10.99
CA LYS A 71 -3.23 -0.06 -10.50
C LYS A 71 -3.14 0.14 -8.99
N ALA A 72 -2.87 -0.91 -8.22
CA ALA A 72 -2.70 -0.81 -6.77
C ALA A 72 -1.51 0.09 -6.40
N VAL A 73 -0.36 -0.06 -7.07
CA VAL A 73 0.84 0.80 -6.88
C VAL A 73 0.52 2.26 -7.22
N PHE A 74 -0.12 2.52 -8.36
CA PHE A 74 -0.51 3.87 -8.76
C PHE A 74 -1.48 4.51 -7.75
N LEU A 75 -2.50 3.77 -7.32
CA LEU A 75 -3.45 4.23 -6.30
C LEU A 75 -2.76 4.52 -4.97
N SER A 76 -1.82 3.67 -4.56
CA SER A 76 -1.03 3.84 -3.34
C SER A 76 -0.23 5.14 -3.37
N MET A 77 0.43 5.44 -4.51
CA MET A 77 1.18 6.69 -4.71
C MET A 77 0.26 7.92 -4.79
N LEU A 78 -0.90 7.80 -5.45
CA LEU A 78 -1.89 8.87 -5.61
C LEU A 78 -2.50 9.25 -4.25
N TYR A 79 -2.91 8.26 -3.47
CA TYR A 79 -3.58 8.45 -2.19
C TYR A 79 -2.64 8.50 -0.98
N ILE A 80 -1.34 8.32 -1.19
CA ILE A 80 -0.31 8.32 -0.15
C ILE A 80 -0.69 7.33 0.96
N ALA A 81 -1.05 6.11 0.56
CA ALA A 81 -1.50 5.08 1.47
C ALA A 81 -0.84 3.75 1.10
N PRO A 82 -0.30 2.99 2.07
CA PRO A 82 0.34 1.70 1.79
C PRO A 82 -0.64 0.69 1.21
N ILE A 83 -0.12 -0.33 0.54
CA ILE A 83 -0.92 -1.46 0.06
C ILE A 83 -0.97 -2.50 1.17
N LEU A 84 -2.18 -2.92 1.53
CA LEU A 84 -2.43 -3.96 2.52
C LEU A 84 -2.89 -5.24 1.80
N THR A 85 -2.20 -6.35 2.06
CA THR A 85 -2.48 -7.64 1.43
C THR A 85 -2.13 -8.83 2.33
N THR A 86 -2.31 -10.05 1.81
CA THR A 86 -1.86 -11.31 2.42
C THR A 86 -0.40 -11.60 2.05
N PRO A 87 0.34 -12.38 2.85
CA PRO A 87 1.72 -12.75 2.52
C PRO A 87 1.86 -13.45 1.15
N SER A 88 0.87 -14.28 0.78
CA SER A 88 0.84 -15.00 -0.51
C SER A 88 0.80 -14.09 -1.74
N ASN A 89 0.32 -12.86 -1.59
CA ASN A 89 0.16 -11.90 -2.69
C ASN A 89 1.38 -10.96 -2.84
N LEU A 90 2.40 -11.06 -1.96
CA LEU A 90 3.58 -10.19 -2.02
C LEU A 90 4.43 -10.42 -3.27
N THR A 91 4.41 -11.62 -3.84
CA THR A 91 5.16 -11.97 -5.05
C THR A 91 4.56 -11.32 -6.30
N ASP A 92 3.25 -11.01 -6.30
CA ASP A 92 2.58 -10.33 -7.43
C ASP A 92 3.23 -8.95 -7.74
N PHE A 93 3.88 -8.33 -6.75
CA PHE A 93 4.49 -7.00 -6.85
C PHE A 93 5.97 -6.98 -7.27
N GLU A 94 6.60 -8.14 -7.49
CA GLU A 94 8.04 -8.24 -7.79
C GLU A 94 8.47 -7.38 -8.99
N LYS A 95 7.64 -7.29 -10.03
CA LYS A 95 7.91 -6.46 -11.22
C LYS A 95 8.03 -4.95 -10.93
N PHE A 96 7.52 -4.49 -9.79
CA PHE A 96 7.57 -3.10 -9.36
C PHE A 96 8.54 -2.88 -8.20
N GLU A 97 9.16 -3.95 -7.69
CA GLU A 97 9.95 -3.91 -6.48
C GLU A 97 11.26 -3.14 -6.69
N ILE A 98 11.49 -2.16 -5.82
CA ILE A 98 12.79 -1.51 -5.66
C ILE A 98 13.62 -2.32 -4.67
N THR A 99 13.04 -2.63 -3.51
CA THR A 99 13.68 -3.43 -2.46
C THR A 99 12.62 -4.15 -1.63
N PRO A 100 12.88 -5.40 -1.22
CA PRO A 100 11.99 -6.11 -0.32
C PRO A 100 12.14 -5.60 1.13
N ILE A 101 11.13 -5.89 1.95
CA ILE A 101 11.14 -5.75 3.40
C ILE A 101 11.16 -7.17 3.99
N LEU A 102 12.24 -7.52 4.69
CA LEU A 102 12.54 -8.91 5.10
C LEU A 102 12.56 -9.09 6.62
N ALA A 103 11.75 -10.02 7.13
CA ALA A 103 11.62 -10.35 8.55
C ALA A 103 12.00 -11.81 8.83
N ASN A 104 12.16 -12.15 10.11
CA ASN A 104 12.40 -13.53 10.52
C ASN A 104 11.17 -14.42 10.32
N ASN A 105 9.98 -13.86 10.48
CA ASN A 105 8.69 -14.54 10.35
C ASN A 105 7.70 -13.62 9.64
N SER A 106 6.57 -14.18 9.18
CA SER A 106 5.41 -13.42 8.72
C SER A 106 4.94 -12.41 9.78
N LEU A 107 4.38 -11.29 9.34
CA LEU A 107 3.83 -10.29 10.26
C LEU A 107 2.47 -10.76 10.77
N ASP A 108 2.36 -10.95 12.08
CA ASP A 108 1.06 -11.08 12.72
C ASP A 108 0.25 -9.77 12.63
N ILE A 109 -0.99 -9.80 13.09
CA ILE A 109 -1.88 -8.64 13.09
C ILE A 109 -1.24 -7.42 13.80
N ARG A 110 -0.57 -7.61 14.93
CA ARG A 110 -0.05 -6.51 15.75
C ARG A 110 1.14 -5.85 15.09
N GLU A 111 2.10 -6.63 14.62
CA GLU A 111 3.28 -6.16 13.92
C GLU A 111 2.89 -5.58 12.56
N GLY A 112 1.99 -6.25 11.82
CA GLY A 112 1.47 -5.79 10.55
C GLY A 112 0.80 -4.42 10.63
N LEU A 113 -0.09 -4.19 11.60
CA LEU A 113 -0.72 -2.88 11.80
C LEU A 113 0.28 -1.78 12.18
N ARG A 114 1.33 -2.13 12.92
CA ARG A 114 2.42 -1.19 13.25
C ARG A 114 3.18 -0.81 11.99
N HIS A 115 3.59 -1.79 11.19
CA HIS A 115 4.35 -1.53 9.97
C HIS A 115 3.53 -0.82 8.90
N LEU A 116 2.23 -1.09 8.82
CA LEU A 116 1.32 -0.30 7.99
C LEU A 116 1.32 1.19 8.38
N ARG A 117 1.41 1.51 9.68
CA ARG A 117 1.53 2.91 10.14
C ARG A 117 2.89 3.53 9.81
N ILE A 118 3.97 2.76 9.95
CA ILE A 118 5.31 3.23 9.56
C ILE A 118 5.32 3.54 8.06
N SER A 119 4.73 2.66 7.25
CA SER A 119 4.62 2.87 5.80
C SER A 119 3.85 4.13 5.44
N GLU A 120 2.71 4.38 6.08
CA GLU A 120 1.92 5.62 5.91
C GLU A 120 2.78 6.87 6.16
N TYR A 121 3.49 6.92 7.29
CA TYR A 121 4.36 8.06 7.61
C TYR A 121 5.48 8.24 6.60
N SER A 122 6.04 7.14 6.12
CA SER A 122 7.19 7.19 5.24
C SER A 122 6.83 7.66 3.85
N MET A 123 5.71 7.19 3.31
CA MET A 123 5.15 7.69 2.05
C MET A 123 4.77 9.16 2.14
N LEU A 124 4.21 9.61 3.27
CA LEU A 124 3.86 11.01 3.50
C LEU A 124 5.10 11.91 3.57
N ASP A 125 6.08 11.52 4.38
CA ASP A 125 7.33 12.27 4.54
C ASP A 125 8.09 12.38 3.20
N TYR A 126 8.10 11.31 2.38
CA TYR A 126 8.66 11.38 1.03
C TYR A 126 7.89 12.38 0.16
N ARG A 127 6.55 12.33 0.16
CA ARG A 127 5.73 13.24 -0.65
C ARG A 127 5.99 14.71 -0.29
N LEU A 128 6.17 15.00 0.99
CA LEU A 128 6.46 16.33 1.52
C LEU A 128 7.92 16.76 1.33
N SER A 129 8.82 15.82 1.03
CA SER A 129 10.20 16.13 0.68
C SER A 129 10.28 16.79 -0.70
N ASN A 130 11.32 17.59 -0.94
CA ASN A 130 11.60 18.21 -2.24
C ASN A 130 12.06 17.21 -3.33
N GLY A 131 11.76 15.91 -3.20
CA GLY A 131 12.05 14.91 -4.22
C GLY A 131 13.54 14.56 -4.36
N LYS A 132 14.28 14.53 -3.23
CA LYS A 132 15.64 13.97 -3.23
C LYS A 132 15.63 12.50 -3.66
N ASP A 133 16.79 12.03 -4.13
CA ASP A 133 17.04 10.67 -4.60
C ASP A 133 16.22 9.62 -3.82
N LEU A 134 15.33 8.95 -4.56
CA LEU A 134 14.42 7.94 -4.05
C LEU A 134 15.17 6.82 -3.32
N GLN A 135 16.34 6.42 -3.82
CA GLN A 135 17.14 5.36 -3.21
C GLN A 135 17.71 5.79 -1.86
N GLU A 136 18.19 7.02 -1.77
CA GLU A 136 18.69 7.59 -0.52
C GLU A 136 17.57 7.66 0.53
N TYR A 137 16.37 8.02 0.10
CA TYR A 137 15.21 8.06 0.97
C TYR A 137 14.83 6.67 1.50
N ILE A 138 14.71 5.69 0.61
CA ILE A 138 14.38 4.30 0.98
C ILE A 138 15.46 3.73 1.91
N ALA A 139 16.74 3.98 1.65
CA ALA A 139 17.82 3.52 2.52
C ALA A 139 17.73 4.10 3.95
N LYS A 140 17.31 5.36 4.09
CA LYS A 140 17.03 5.98 5.39
C LYS A 140 15.78 5.39 6.03
N ASP A 141 14.74 5.16 5.23
CA ASP A 141 13.45 4.69 5.69
C ASP A 141 13.48 3.24 6.18
N LEU A 142 14.28 2.38 5.55
CA LEU A 142 14.57 1.02 6.03
C LEU A 142 15.10 0.99 7.48
N LYS A 143 15.71 2.08 7.98
CA LYS A 143 16.08 2.20 9.39
C LYS A 143 14.86 2.31 10.31
N ARG A 144 13.72 2.80 9.84
CA ARG A 144 12.44 2.82 10.60
C ARG A 144 11.84 1.43 10.73
N PHE A 145 12.13 0.55 9.78
CA PHE A 145 11.77 -0.87 9.83
C PHE A 145 12.80 -1.70 10.64
N TRP A 146 13.50 -1.11 11.62
CA TRP A 146 14.62 -1.72 12.37
C TRP A 146 14.34 -3.08 13.06
N ARG A 147 13.08 -3.46 13.28
CA ARG A 147 12.70 -4.78 13.81
C ARG A 147 12.54 -5.85 12.73
N ILE A 148 12.58 -5.43 11.47
CA ILE A 148 12.47 -6.25 10.26
C ILE A 148 13.82 -6.16 9.53
N LYS A 149 14.85 -6.74 10.15
CA LYS A 149 16.20 -6.86 9.57
C LYS A 149 16.71 -8.29 9.77
N ASP A 150 17.58 -8.70 8.85
CA ASP A 150 18.31 -9.98 8.86
C ASP A 150 17.43 -11.23 8.72
N GLY A 151 16.22 -11.03 8.22
CA GLY A 151 15.25 -12.07 7.94
C GLY A 151 15.34 -12.64 6.52
N LYS A 152 14.69 -13.79 6.32
CA LYS A 152 14.53 -14.43 4.99
C LYS A 152 13.08 -14.41 4.49
N VAL A 153 12.13 -14.00 5.33
CA VAL A 153 10.70 -13.98 5.00
C VAL A 153 10.34 -12.60 4.47
N LYS A 154 9.85 -12.54 3.23
CA LYS A 154 9.33 -11.32 2.65
C LYS A 154 8.02 -10.95 3.31
N VAL A 155 7.96 -9.76 3.91
CA VAL A 155 6.76 -9.24 4.58
C VAL A 155 6.22 -7.97 3.95
N GLY A 156 6.96 -7.41 3.00
CA GLY A 156 6.56 -6.23 2.25
C GLY A 156 7.55 -5.91 1.14
N SER A 157 7.25 -4.84 0.43
CA SER A 157 8.06 -4.34 -0.68
C SER A 157 7.94 -2.83 -0.77
N TYR A 158 9.05 -2.16 -1.04
CA TYR A 158 9.01 -0.84 -1.65
C TYR A 158 8.81 -1.05 -3.15
N CYS A 159 7.74 -0.47 -3.68
CA CYS A 159 7.41 -0.57 -5.10
C CYS A 159 7.37 0.81 -5.73
N THR A 160 7.67 0.89 -7.02
CA THR A 160 7.45 2.10 -7.80
C THR A 160 6.86 1.77 -9.17
N LEU A 161 6.34 2.80 -9.80
CA LEU A 161 5.81 2.76 -11.15
C LEU A 161 6.40 3.96 -11.89
N ASP A 162 6.83 3.74 -13.14
CA ASP A 162 7.20 4.83 -14.02
C ASP A 162 5.93 5.60 -14.42
N VAL A 163 5.70 6.72 -13.73
CA VAL A 163 4.57 7.61 -13.98
C VAL A 163 5.04 8.71 -14.92
N PRO A 164 4.35 8.93 -16.06
CA PRO A 164 4.70 10.00 -16.99
C PRO A 164 4.87 11.33 -16.28
N GLU A 165 5.87 12.12 -16.67
CA GLU A 165 6.22 13.40 -16.01
C GLU A 165 5.01 14.33 -15.85
N GLN A 166 4.13 14.36 -16.84
CA GLN A 166 2.88 15.13 -16.87
C GLN A 166 1.88 14.74 -15.76
N LEU A 167 2.05 13.57 -15.15
CA LEU A 167 1.21 13.03 -14.06
C LEU A 167 1.98 12.95 -12.72
N SER A 168 3.24 13.41 -12.68
CA SER A 168 4.09 13.33 -11.48
C SER A 168 3.55 14.14 -10.29
N HIS A 169 2.78 15.20 -10.55
CA HIS A 169 2.09 15.95 -9.49
C HIS A 169 0.99 15.13 -8.83
N LEU A 170 0.34 14.23 -9.59
CA LEU A 170 -0.66 13.31 -9.07
C LEU A 170 -0.03 12.18 -8.26
N ALA A 171 0.92 11.46 -8.85
CA ALA A 171 1.53 10.27 -8.26
C ALA A 171 3.03 10.25 -8.57
N ARG A 172 3.86 10.27 -7.52
CA ARG A 172 5.31 10.18 -7.62
C ARG A 172 5.90 9.45 -6.42
N GLY A 173 7.11 8.92 -6.59
CA GLY A 173 7.83 8.23 -5.53
C GLY A 173 7.56 6.75 -5.51
N TYR A 174 7.13 6.24 -4.37
CA TYR A 174 6.98 4.82 -4.12
C TYR A 174 5.70 4.51 -3.35
N ALA A 175 5.28 3.26 -3.48
CA ALA A 175 4.30 2.58 -2.65
C ALA A 175 5.04 1.64 -1.68
N ILE A 176 4.45 1.38 -0.52
CA ILE A 176 4.89 0.27 0.33
C ILE A 176 3.78 -0.76 0.42
N VAL A 177 4.08 -1.99 0.04
CA VAL A 177 3.21 -3.16 0.20
C VAL A 177 3.54 -3.84 1.53
N ILE A 178 2.52 -4.21 2.31
CA ILE A 178 2.67 -4.97 3.56
C ILE A 178 1.73 -6.18 3.53
N GLY A 179 2.30 -7.36 3.72
CA GLY A 179 1.58 -8.62 3.89
C GLY A 179 1.34 -8.91 5.38
N ILE A 180 0.10 -9.18 5.77
CA ILE A 180 -0.26 -9.52 7.15
C ILE A 180 -0.86 -10.93 7.19
N GLU A 181 -0.30 -11.78 8.05
CA GLU A 181 -0.86 -13.08 8.33
C GLU A 181 -2.06 -12.95 9.27
N VAL A 182 -3.21 -13.42 8.79
CA VAL A 182 -4.45 -13.48 9.56
C VAL A 182 -4.71 -14.95 9.89
N ASN A 183 -4.15 -15.41 11.00
CA ASN A 183 -4.50 -16.72 11.52
C ASN A 183 -5.97 -16.69 11.93
N GLY A 184 -6.76 -17.62 11.39
CA GLY A 184 -8.19 -17.75 11.69
C GLY A 184 -8.39 -17.77 13.20
N SER A 185 -8.97 -16.71 13.75
CA SER A 185 -9.46 -16.74 15.12
C SER A 185 -10.67 -17.68 15.09
N GLN A 186 -10.52 -18.85 15.71
CA GLN A 186 -11.65 -19.69 16.09
C GLN A 186 -12.65 -18.89 16.92
#